data_AF-A0A3B9NTH3-F1
#
_entry.id   AF-A0A3B9NTH3-F1
#
_cell.length_a   1.000
_cell.length_b   1.000
_cell.length_c   1.000
_cell.angle_alpha   90.00
_cell.angle_beta   90.00
_cell.angle_gamma   90.00
#
_symmetry.space_group_name_H-M   'P 1'
#
loop_
_entity.id
_entity.type
_entity.pdbx_description
1 polymer ?
#
loop_
_entity_poly.entity_id
_entity_poly.type
_entity_poly.pdbx_seq_one_letter_code
_entity_poly.pdbx_strand_id
1 'polypeptide(L)'
;FEQVACGAVDSLCLGANEVQAVFEDYGHPFPELMIATEQVLYYPMPLQFYCHPQAIALQAQLTKTLNEYQRAGALRTLFEQHFGPQVSALALAQRAVHRLHNPFLSDGSSLAETLSPLLRTPDPAG
;
A
#
# COMPACT_ATOMS: atom_id res chain seq x y z
N PHE A 1 0.43 -18.93 -3.85
CA PHE A 1 0.83 -19.66 -2.64
C PHE A 1 1.55 -20.97 -2.96
N GLU A 2 1.03 -21.80 -3.88
CA GLU A 2 1.69 -23.06 -4.31
C GLU A 2 3.19 -22.94 -4.61
N GLN A 3 3.60 -21.94 -5.39
CA GLN A 3 5.02 -21.74 -5.74
C GLN A 3 5.91 -21.44 -4.51
N VAL A 4 5.35 -20.80 -3.48
CA VAL A 4 6.06 -20.56 -2.21
C VAL A 4 6.10 -21.87 -1.42
N ALA A 5 4.97 -22.56 -1.30
CA ALA A 5 4.85 -23.82 -0.57
C ALA A 5 5.75 -24.93 -1.13
N CYS A 6 5.90 -25.02 -2.46
CA CYS A 6 6.78 -26.00 -3.09
C CYS A 6 8.25 -25.54 -3.21
N GLY A 7 8.58 -24.35 -2.70
CA GLY A 7 9.94 -23.80 -2.70
C GLY A 7 10.46 -23.33 -4.06
N ALA A 8 9.59 -23.12 -5.05
CA ALA A 8 9.98 -22.57 -6.34
C ALA A 8 10.34 -21.07 -6.25
N VAL A 9 9.77 -20.36 -5.27
CA VAL A 9 10.12 -18.98 -4.89
C VAL A 9 10.11 -18.85 -3.37
N ASP A 10 10.93 -17.95 -2.82
CA ASP A 10 11.05 -17.78 -1.36
C ASP A 10 9.87 -17.05 -0.74
N SER A 11 9.21 -16.17 -1.50
CA SER A 11 8.11 -15.34 -0.99
C SER A 11 7.18 -14.84 -2.10
N LEU A 12 5.96 -14.49 -1.69
CA LEU A 12 4.99 -13.75 -2.51
C LEU A 12 4.77 -12.38 -1.86
N CYS A 13 5.06 -11.32 -2.59
CA CYS A 13 4.83 -9.95 -2.11
C CYS A 13 3.44 -9.46 -2.52
N LEU A 14 2.66 -8.98 -1.56
CA LEU A 14 1.33 -8.40 -1.75
C LEU A 14 1.26 -7.01 -1.10
N GLY A 15 0.28 -6.20 -1.50
CA GLY A 15 0.01 -4.91 -0.87
C GLY A 15 -0.35 -5.09 0.60
N ALA A 16 0.07 -4.16 1.47
CA ALA A 16 -0.29 -4.19 2.89
C ALA A 16 -1.81 -4.10 3.12
N ASN A 17 -2.54 -3.50 2.19
CA ASN A 17 -4.00 -3.42 2.20
C ASN A 17 -4.69 -4.71 1.68
N GLU A 18 -3.95 -5.71 1.23
CA GLU A 18 -4.49 -6.92 0.58
C GLU A 18 -4.02 -8.20 1.26
N VAL A 19 -2.78 -8.23 1.75
CA VAL A 19 -2.09 -9.45 2.21
C VAL A 19 -2.90 -10.24 3.24
N GLN A 20 -3.57 -9.55 4.18
CA GLN A 20 -4.37 -10.20 5.21
C GLN A 20 -5.56 -10.94 4.58
N ALA A 21 -6.39 -10.24 3.80
CA ALA A 21 -7.58 -10.81 3.19
C ALA A 21 -7.21 -11.92 2.18
N VAL A 22 -6.18 -11.71 1.37
CA VAL A 22 -5.72 -12.72 0.40
C VAL A 22 -5.18 -13.97 1.11
N PHE A 23 -4.49 -13.82 2.23
CA PHE A 23 -4.00 -14.96 3.00
C PHE A 23 -5.12 -15.70 3.73
N GLU A 24 -6.11 -14.99 4.26
CA GLU A 24 -7.32 -15.58 4.85
C GLU A 24 -8.11 -16.38 3.81
N ASP A 25 -8.36 -15.83 2.63
CA ASP A 25 -9.19 -16.47 1.60
C ASP A 25 -8.49 -17.68 0.95
N TYR A 26 -7.17 -17.63 0.75
CA TYR A 26 -6.45 -18.60 -0.10
C TYR A 26 -5.25 -19.28 0.57
N GLY A 27 -4.87 -18.90 1.78
CA GLY A 27 -3.73 -19.46 2.50
C GLY A 27 -4.02 -20.79 3.20
N HIS A 28 -5.29 -21.09 3.49
CA HIS A 28 -5.71 -22.30 4.21
C HIS A 28 -5.13 -23.64 3.71
N PRO A 29 -4.97 -23.87 2.38
CA PRO A 29 -4.38 -25.12 1.88
C PRO A 29 -2.87 -25.26 2.16
N PHE A 30 -2.20 -24.21 2.63
CA PHE A 30 -0.74 -24.15 2.81
C PHE A 30 -0.40 -23.79 4.27
N PRO A 31 -0.63 -24.72 5.23
CA PRO A 31 -0.51 -24.44 6.66
C PRO A 31 0.90 -24.06 7.13
N GLU A 32 1.93 -24.36 6.34
CA GLU A 32 3.32 -23.97 6.58
C GLU A 32 3.64 -22.52 6.15
N LEU A 33 2.76 -21.86 5.40
CA LEU A 33 2.94 -20.47 5.00
C LEU A 33 2.44 -19.51 6.08
N MET A 34 3.03 -18.32 6.12
CA MET A 34 2.62 -17.24 7.01
C MET A 34 2.88 -15.88 6.38
N ILE A 35 2.19 -14.85 6.88
CA ILE A 35 2.56 -13.46 6.58
C ILE A 35 3.83 -13.13 7.36
N ALA A 36 4.88 -12.68 6.66
CA ALA A 36 6.12 -12.25 7.30
C ALA A 36 5.84 -11.13 8.32
N THR A 37 6.42 -11.22 9.52
CA THR A 37 6.13 -10.30 10.65
C THR A 37 7.22 -9.30 10.95
N GLU A 38 8.45 -9.55 10.51
CA GLU A 38 9.62 -8.73 10.88
C GLU A 38 10.01 -7.69 9.84
N GLN A 39 9.62 -7.90 8.58
CA GLN A 39 10.10 -7.09 7.45
C GLN A 39 8.93 -6.53 6.63
N VAL A 40 9.18 -5.38 6.02
CA VAL A 40 8.27 -4.79 5.02
C VAL A 40 9.08 -4.16 3.90
N LEU A 41 8.69 -4.43 2.67
CA LEU A 41 9.22 -3.75 1.49
C LEU A 41 8.43 -2.46 1.27
N TYR A 42 9.14 -1.35 1.12
CA TYR A 42 8.53 -0.07 0.78
C TYR A 42 9.16 0.50 -0.48
N TYR A 43 8.34 0.82 -1.46
CA TYR A 43 8.76 1.62 -2.61
C TYR A 43 7.70 2.69 -2.90
N PRO A 44 8.12 3.93 -3.17
CA PRO A 44 7.20 4.99 -3.51
C PRO A 44 6.62 4.74 -4.90
N MET A 45 5.29 4.59 -4.99
CA MET A 45 4.57 4.40 -6.24
C MET A 45 3.33 5.30 -6.27
N PRO A 46 3.11 6.07 -7.34
CA PRO A 46 1.95 6.96 -7.42
C PRO A 46 0.68 6.13 -7.65
N LEU A 47 -0.37 6.41 -6.88
CA LEU A 47 -1.71 5.97 -7.21
C LEU A 47 -2.30 6.94 -8.25
N GLN A 48 -2.65 6.43 -9.43
CA GLN A 48 -3.10 7.23 -10.56
C GLN A 48 -4.50 6.84 -11.00
N PHE A 49 -5.33 7.83 -11.33
CA PHE A 49 -6.60 7.64 -12.03
C PHE A 49 -6.39 7.91 -13.51
N TYR A 50 -6.64 6.91 -14.34
CA TYR A 50 -6.50 7.03 -15.79
C TYR A 50 -7.83 7.44 -16.42
N CYS A 51 -7.76 8.40 -17.34
CA CYS A 51 -8.89 8.85 -18.15
C CYS A 51 -8.52 8.72 -19.63
N HIS A 52 -9.53 8.69 -20.51
CA HIS A 52 -9.27 8.83 -21.94
C HIS A 52 -8.56 10.16 -22.24
N PRO A 53 -7.52 10.21 -23.10
CA PRO A 53 -6.72 11.42 -23.32
C PRO A 53 -7.53 12.63 -23.76
N GLN A 54 -8.63 12.40 -24.49
CA GLN A 54 -9.50 13.48 -24.99
C GLN A 54 -10.56 13.95 -23.97
N ALA A 55 -10.69 13.28 -22.82
CA ALA A 55 -11.68 13.63 -21.78
C ALA A 55 -11.15 14.74 -20.85
N ILE A 56 -10.72 15.87 -21.44
CA ILE A 56 -10.02 16.95 -20.72
C ILE A 56 -10.84 17.53 -19.56
N ALA A 57 -12.15 17.73 -19.77
CA ALA A 57 -13.05 18.25 -18.73
C ALA A 57 -13.15 17.29 -17.53
N LEU A 58 -13.23 15.97 -17.80
CA LEU A 58 -13.29 14.95 -16.75
C LEU A 58 -11.99 14.90 -15.96
N GLN A 59 -10.84 14.94 -16.65
CA GLN A 59 -9.52 14.98 -16.00
C GLN A 59 -9.42 16.16 -15.04
N ALA A 60 -9.75 17.37 -15.51
CA ALA A 60 -9.71 18.57 -14.68
C ALA A 60 -10.66 18.48 -13.46
N GLN A 61 -11.88 17.98 -13.67
CA GLN A 61 -12.86 17.81 -12.59
C GLN A 61 -12.38 16.79 -11.56
N LEU A 62 -11.92 15.60 -11.99
CA LEU A 62 -11.42 14.57 -11.09
C LEU A 62 -10.22 15.06 -10.29
N THR A 63 -9.24 15.69 -10.94
CA THR A 63 -8.07 16.25 -10.25
C THR A 63 -8.47 17.28 -9.20
N LYS A 64 -9.37 18.22 -9.55
CA LYS A 64 -9.84 19.23 -8.60
C LYS A 64 -10.53 18.59 -7.40
N THR A 65 -11.50 17.71 -7.63
CA THR A 65 -12.31 17.11 -6.56
C THR A 65 -11.48 16.17 -5.68
N LEU A 66 -10.60 15.34 -6.25
CA LEU A 66 -9.71 14.48 -5.48
C LEU A 66 -8.77 15.31 -4.59
N ASN A 67 -8.24 16.43 -5.10
CA ASN A 67 -7.40 17.33 -4.31
C ASN A 67 -8.17 18.04 -3.18
N GLU A 68 -9.45 18.37 -3.39
CA GLU A 68 -10.33 18.88 -2.34
C GLU A 68 -10.58 17.83 -1.25
N TYR A 69 -10.88 16.58 -1.66
CA TYR A 69 -11.15 15.47 -0.74
C TYR A 69 -9.90 15.05 0.04
N GLN A 70 -8.73 15.07 -0.61
CA GLN A 70 -7.46 14.79 0.04
C GLN A 70 -7.14 15.84 1.11
N ARG A 71 -7.28 17.14 0.79
CA ARG A 71 -7.05 18.23 1.75
C ARG A 71 -8.04 18.19 2.92
N ALA A 72 -9.29 17.81 2.66
CA ALA A 72 -10.30 17.62 3.68
C ALA A 72 -10.14 16.34 4.51
N GLY A 73 -9.18 15.46 4.16
CA GLY A 73 -8.96 14.18 4.83
C GLY A 73 -9.97 13.08 4.46
N ALA A 74 -10.95 13.37 3.59
CA ALA A 74 -12.00 12.42 3.22
C ALA A 74 -11.45 11.12 2.58
N LEU A 75 -10.39 11.22 1.76
CA LEU A 75 -9.74 10.04 1.20
C LEU A 75 -9.05 9.18 2.27
N ARG A 76 -8.48 9.82 3.31
CA ARG A 76 -7.88 9.10 4.44
C ARG A 76 -8.97 8.38 5.23
N THR A 77 -10.09 9.05 5.52
CA THR A 77 -11.24 8.43 6.19
C THR A 77 -11.76 7.23 5.42
N LEU A 78 -11.91 7.35 4.11
CA LEU A 78 -12.33 6.23 3.26
C LEU A 78 -11.33 5.06 3.33
N PHE A 79 -10.03 5.34 3.27
CA PHE A 79 -8.99 4.32 3.43
C PHE A 79 -9.10 3.60 4.78
N GLU A 80 -9.20 4.34 5.89
CA GLU A 80 -9.30 3.75 7.23
C GLU A 80 -10.57 2.92 7.41
N GLN A 81 -11.70 3.36 6.83
CA GLN A 81 -12.95 2.61 6.87
C GLN A 81 -12.86 1.25 6.19
N HIS A 82 -12.10 1.13 5.10
CA HIS A 82 -12.03 -0.10 4.32
C HIS A 82 -10.82 -0.98 4.67
N PHE A 83 -9.67 -0.38 4.94
CA PHE A 83 -8.40 -1.10 5.10
C PHE A 83 -7.76 -0.91 6.48
N GLY A 84 -8.22 0.06 7.27
CA GLY A 84 -7.65 0.38 8.59
C GLY A 84 -7.50 -0.85 9.49
N PRO A 85 -8.58 -1.64 9.75
CA PRO A 85 -8.49 -2.82 10.60
C PRO A 85 -7.45 -3.86 10.14
N GLN A 86 -7.42 -4.14 8.82
CA GLN A 86 -6.51 -5.12 8.23
C GLN A 86 -5.06 -4.65 8.31
N VAL A 87 -4.80 -3.38 7.96
CA VAL A 87 -3.46 -2.79 7.98
C VAL A 87 -2.95 -2.61 9.41
N SER A 88 -3.81 -2.25 10.36
CA SER A 88 -3.44 -2.17 11.79
C SER A 88 -2.99 -3.52 12.35
N ALA A 89 -3.66 -4.62 11.95
CA ALA A 89 -3.29 -5.98 12.38
C ALA A 89 -1.88 -6.40 11.92
N LEU A 90 -1.35 -5.78 10.86
CA LEU A 90 0.00 -6.06 10.37
C LEU A 90 1.10 -5.43 11.22
N ALA A 91 0.80 -4.47 12.10
CA ALA A 91 1.78 -3.78 12.94
C ALA A 91 3.00 -3.24 12.17
N LEU A 92 2.77 -2.68 10.97
CA LEU A 92 3.84 -2.31 10.01
C LEU A 92 4.91 -1.37 10.58
N ALA A 93 4.53 -0.47 11.49
CA ALA A 93 5.46 0.46 12.14
C ALA A 93 6.50 -0.22 13.04
N GLN A 94 6.30 -1.50 13.39
CA GLN A 94 7.23 -2.30 14.21
C GLN A 94 8.20 -3.14 13.37
N ARG A 95 8.07 -3.10 12.03
CA ARG A 95 8.85 -3.93 11.11
C ARG A 95 10.08 -3.21 10.60
N ALA A 96 11.12 -3.97 10.27
CA ALA A 96 12.26 -3.47 9.52
C ALA A 96 11.83 -3.07 8.10
N VAL A 97 12.01 -1.78 7.78
CA VAL A 97 11.63 -1.22 6.47
C VAL A 97 12.79 -1.37 5.50
N HIS A 98 12.59 -2.18 4.46
CA HIS A 98 13.50 -2.28 3.33
C HIS A 98 12.98 -1.37 2.21
N ARG A 99 13.63 -0.22 2.03
CA ARG A 99 13.27 0.70 0.96
C ARG A 99 13.84 0.23 -0.38
N LEU A 100 12.99 0.15 -1.40
CA LEU A 100 13.40 -0.12 -2.77
C LEU A 100 13.27 1.15 -3.60
N HIS A 101 14.21 1.33 -4.53
CA HIS A 101 14.16 2.39 -5.53
C HIS A 101 13.08 2.06 -6.57
N ASN A 102 12.22 3.03 -6.88
CA ASN A 102 11.30 2.91 -8.01
C ASN A 102 11.95 3.54 -9.26
N PRO A 103 12.39 2.75 -10.24
CA PRO A 103 13.09 3.24 -11.43
C PRO A 103 12.18 4.04 -12.40
N PHE A 104 10.87 4.06 -12.15
CA PHE A 104 9.91 4.81 -12.96
C PHE A 104 9.65 6.22 -12.42
N LEU A 105 10.24 6.60 -11.28
CA LEU A 105 10.21 7.97 -10.79
C LEU A 105 11.35 8.77 -11.43
N SER A 106 11.03 9.95 -11.94
CA SER A 106 12.03 10.89 -12.43
C SER A 106 12.93 11.38 -11.29
N ASP A 107 14.20 11.65 -11.60
CA ASP A 107 15.14 12.25 -10.67
C ASP A 107 14.56 13.56 -10.07
N GLY A 108 14.68 13.71 -8.76
CA GLY A 108 14.15 14.87 -8.03
C GLY A 108 12.64 14.85 -7.77
N SER A 109 11.93 13.76 -8.08
CA SER A 109 10.54 13.59 -7.67
C SER A 109 10.41 13.60 -6.14
N SER A 110 9.56 14.47 -5.59
CA SER A 110 9.25 14.50 -4.15
C SER A 110 8.65 13.19 -3.64
N LEU A 111 8.08 12.38 -4.54
CA LEU A 111 7.55 11.07 -4.20
C LEU A 111 8.66 10.08 -3.85
N ALA A 112 9.86 10.21 -4.45
CA ALA A 112 11.00 9.33 -4.17
C ALA A 112 11.43 9.40 -2.69
N GLU A 113 11.30 10.58 -2.08
CA GLU A 113 11.67 10.84 -0.69
C GLU A 113 10.54 10.54 0.31
N THR A 114 9.34 10.26 -0.18
CA THR A 114 8.15 10.07 0.67
C THR A 114 8.28 8.80 1.53
N LEU A 115 7.64 8.82 2.70
CA LEU A 115 7.38 7.65 3.53
C LEU A 115 5.89 7.42 3.64
N SER A 116 5.48 6.16 3.63
CA SER A 116 4.10 5.82 3.97
C SER A 116 3.81 6.22 5.42
N PRO A 117 2.68 6.90 5.70
CA PRO A 117 2.22 7.16 7.06
C PRO A 117 2.02 5.88 7.89
N LEU A 118 1.79 4.75 7.23
CA LEU A 118 1.57 3.44 7.88
C LEU A 118 2.87 2.84 8.46
N LEU A 119 4.02 3.34 8.04
CA LEU A 119 5.34 2.90 8.52
C LEU A 119 5.84 3.74 9.69
N ARG A 120 5.12 4.80 10.06
CA ARG A 120 5.44 5.62 11.21
C ARG A 120 4.67 5.09 12.42
N THR A 121 5.28 5.14 13.59
CA THR A 121 4.55 4.98 14.85
C THR A 121 3.46 6.06 14.91
N PRO A 122 2.19 5.71 15.21
CA PRO A 122 1.18 6.72 15.45
C PRO A 122 1.65 7.65 16.56
N ASP A 123 1.44 8.96 16.38
CA ASP A 123 1.70 9.94 17.43
C ASP A 123 0.75 9.62 18.60
N PRO A 124 1.23 9.41 19.85
CA PRO A 124 0.36 9.07 20.98
C PRO A 124 -0.63 10.18 21.37
N ALA A 125 -0.63 11.33 20.68
CA ALA A 125 -1.53 12.45 20.90
C ALA A 125 -2.37 12.74 19.64
N GLY A 126 -3.40 11.93 19.41
CA GLY A 126 -4.50 12.18 18.48
C GLY A 126 -5.83 11.81 19.12
#